data_AF-A0A1B6GX45-F1
#
_entry.id   AF-A0A1B6GX45-F1
#
_cell.length_a   1.000
_cell.length_b   1.000
_cell.length_c   1.000
_cell.angle_alpha   90.00
_cell.angle_beta   90.00
_cell.angle_gamma   90.00
#
_symmetry.space_group_name_H-M   'P 1'
#
loop_
_entity.id
_entity.type
_entity.pdbx_description
1 polymer ?
#
loop_
_entity_poly.entity_id
_entity_poly.type
_entity_poly.pdbx_seq_one_letter_code
_entity_poly.pdbx_strand_id
1 'polypeptide(L)'
;MFSDTLISPRADHNIRKRSAKYKKRTDSPNFKDILRQRCRERVKAQRGALFDQLRSLPDEDCVRNALSQFIESDLKELQLSRTLPDICDEAEMMNSVDNEPLSQLAASDRERWILEEYERLIGSTDAQVEMCEAVVCPMCAMGVLSDNPVVGVVTCSLCSLVLPLTVPVVELEGLIMKAVDGHGRLCGEQPTFTVCPEDTTSSLLLMCCVCGHVQQVV
;
A
#
# COMPACT_ATOMS: atom_id res chain seq x y z
N MET A 1 11.32 1.88 64.62
CA MET A 1 12.55 2.60 65.02
C MET A 1 13.64 2.18 64.05
N PHE A 2 14.04 3.05 63.13
CA PHE A 2 15.08 2.74 62.16
C PHE A 2 16.45 3.07 62.79
N SER A 3 17.31 2.06 62.86
CA SER A 3 18.66 2.20 63.37
C SER A 3 19.53 2.87 62.30
N ASP A 4 19.84 4.15 62.50
CA ASP A 4 20.84 4.84 61.68
C ASP A 4 22.21 4.26 61.99
N THR A 5 22.66 3.35 61.12
CA THR A 5 23.98 2.76 61.22
C THR A 5 25.01 3.84 60.87
N LEU A 6 25.70 4.36 61.88
CA LEU A 6 26.77 5.33 61.68
C LEU A 6 27.98 4.63 61.03
N ILE A 7 28.16 4.86 59.74
CA ILE A 7 29.29 4.32 58.98
C ILE A 7 30.45 5.30 59.06
N SER A 8 31.64 4.81 59.45
CA SER A 8 32.87 5.60 59.51
C SER A 8 33.17 6.25 58.14
N PRO A 9 33.66 7.51 58.09
CA PRO A 9 34.00 8.19 56.84
C PRO A 9 34.96 7.41 55.94
N ARG A 10 35.87 6.62 56.52
CA ARG A 10 36.76 5.73 55.77
C ARG A 10 36.02 4.55 55.15
N ALA A 11 35.05 3.99 55.86
CA ALA A 11 34.22 2.89 55.36
C ALA A 11 33.27 3.38 54.26
N ASP A 12 32.63 4.54 54.43
CA ASP A 12 31.78 5.16 53.40
C ASP A 12 32.59 5.46 52.12
N HIS A 13 33.77 6.05 52.26
CA HIS A 13 34.66 6.29 51.12
C HIS A 13 35.05 4.99 50.39
N ASN A 14 35.30 3.90 51.12
CA ASN A 14 35.60 2.60 50.52
C ASN A 14 34.38 1.97 49.83
N ILE A 15 33.19 2.10 50.42
CA ILE A 15 31.92 1.66 49.82
C ILE A 15 31.64 2.43 48.53
N ARG A 16 31.81 3.76 48.55
CA ARG A 16 31.69 4.63 47.36
C ARG A 16 32.70 4.30 46.27
N LYS A 17 33.97 4.05 46.63
CA LYS A 17 34.99 3.58 45.66
C LYS A 17 34.62 2.23 45.05
N ARG A 18 34.06 1.32 45.85
CA ARG A 18 33.65 -0.01 45.39
C ARG A 18 32.44 0.07 44.48
N SER A 19 31.40 0.83 44.83
CA SER A 19 30.21 1.04 43.99
C SER A 19 30.53 1.79 42.70
N ALA A 20 31.46 2.75 42.71
CA ALA A 20 31.95 3.42 41.50
C ALA A 20 32.68 2.46 40.54
N LYS A 21 33.43 1.48 41.05
CA LYS A 21 34.05 0.43 40.21
C LYS A 21 33.02 -0.50 39.56
N TYR A 22 31.92 -0.80 40.25
CA TYR A 22 30.84 -1.61 39.68
C TYR A 22 30.02 -0.84 38.64
N LYS A 23 29.76 0.46 38.84
CA LYS A 23 29.13 1.33 37.83
C LYS A 23 29.95 1.42 36.54
N LYS A 24 31.27 1.55 36.62
CA LYS A 24 32.17 1.55 35.45
C LYS A 24 32.21 0.23 34.67
N ARG A 25 31.80 -0.91 35.25
CA ARG A 25 31.70 -2.18 34.51
C ARG A 25 30.43 -2.26 33.67
N THR A 26 29.40 -1.50 34.00
CA THR A 26 28.17 -1.37 33.22
C THR A 26 28.34 -0.46 32.00
N ASP A 27 29.40 0.36 31.97
CA ASP A 27 29.77 1.22 30.84
C ASP A 27 30.59 0.49 29.75
N SER A 28 30.87 -0.80 29.93
CA SER A 28 31.45 -1.62 28.86
C SER A 28 30.36 -1.87 27.81
N PRO A 29 30.56 -1.54 26.52
CA PRO A 29 29.54 -1.82 25.52
C PRO A 29 29.17 -3.30 25.58
N ASN A 30 27.88 -3.60 25.66
CA ASN A 30 27.41 -4.97 25.73
C ASN A 30 27.98 -5.72 24.51
N PHE A 31 28.35 -7.00 24.66
CA PHE A 31 28.81 -7.79 23.52
C PHE A 31 27.83 -7.72 22.34
N LYS A 32 26.52 -7.61 22.62
CA LYS A 32 25.47 -7.34 21.63
C LYS A 32 25.64 -6.00 20.91
N ASP A 33 26.05 -4.94 21.62
CA ASP A 33 26.27 -3.61 21.04
C ASP A 33 27.52 -3.58 20.16
N ILE A 34 28.57 -4.31 20.54
CA ILE A 34 29.77 -4.49 19.71
C ILE A 34 29.42 -5.22 18.42
N LEU A 35 28.60 -6.28 18.48
CA LEU A 35 28.14 -7.00 17.29
C LEU A 35 27.25 -6.13 16.40
N ARG A 36 26.32 -5.35 16.98
CA ARG A 36 25.50 -4.39 16.24
C ARG A 36 26.36 -3.34 15.56
N GLN A 37 27.36 -2.81 16.25
CA GLN A 37 28.27 -1.81 15.72
C GLN A 37 29.10 -2.37 14.55
N ARG A 38 29.69 -3.56 14.70
CA ARG A 38 30.42 -4.24 13.62
C ARG A 38 29.54 -4.54 12.40
N CYS A 39 28.28 -4.92 12.63
CA CYS A 39 27.32 -5.12 11.55
C CYS A 39 27.05 -3.82 10.78
N ARG A 40 26.77 -2.72 11.50
CA ARG A 40 26.59 -1.38 10.89
C ARG A 40 27.82 -0.94 10.10
N GLU A 41 29.01 -1.16 10.64
CA GLU A 41 30.28 -0.84 9.97
C GLU A 41 30.47 -1.66 8.70
N ARG A 42 30.18 -2.96 8.73
CA ARG A 42 30.24 -3.84 7.56
C ARG A 42 29.27 -3.38 6.46
N VAL A 43 28.01 -3.12 6.82
CA VAL A 43 27.00 -2.62 5.87
C VAL A 43 27.42 -1.27 5.30
N LYS A 44 27.95 -0.36 6.12
CA LYS A 44 28.41 0.95 5.67
C LYS A 44 29.61 0.84 4.72
N ALA A 45 30.58 -0.03 5.03
CA ALA A 45 31.74 -0.28 4.18
C ALA A 45 31.34 -0.91 2.84
N GLN A 46 30.41 -1.87 2.86
CA GLN A 46 29.90 -2.53 1.66
C GLN A 46 29.13 -1.54 0.78
N ARG A 47 28.24 -0.73 1.36
CA ARG A 47 27.55 0.35 0.62
C ARG A 47 28.54 1.39 0.07
N GLY A 48 29.56 1.77 0.83
CA GLY A 48 30.60 2.70 0.38
C GLY A 48 31.35 2.16 -0.84
N ALA A 49 31.84 0.92 -0.75
CA ALA A 49 32.52 0.24 -1.86
C ALA A 49 31.63 0.13 -3.11
N LEU A 50 30.33 -0.12 -2.95
CA LEU A 50 29.36 -0.14 -4.05
C LEU A 50 29.22 1.23 -4.73
N PHE A 51 29.09 2.30 -3.95
CA PHE A 51 29.01 3.64 -4.51
C PHE A 51 30.30 4.05 -5.22
N ASP A 52 31.46 3.67 -4.70
CA ASP A 52 32.74 4.00 -5.33
C ASP A 52 32.96 3.19 -6.62
N GLN A 53 32.52 1.93 -6.66
CA GLN A 53 32.47 1.15 -7.90
C GLN A 53 31.54 1.80 -8.92
N LEU A 54 30.33 2.18 -8.54
CA LEU A 54 29.36 2.80 -9.45
C LEU A 54 29.86 4.14 -10.02
N ARG A 55 30.53 4.95 -9.19
CA ARG A 55 31.15 6.22 -9.63
C ARG A 55 32.37 6.03 -10.53
N SER A 56 33.02 4.88 -10.45
CA SER A 56 34.20 4.56 -11.29
C SER A 56 33.83 4.00 -12.67
N LEU A 57 32.55 3.65 -12.89
CA LEU A 57 32.08 3.16 -14.18
C LEU A 57 31.83 4.35 -15.13
N PRO A 58 32.50 4.41 -16.29
CA PRO A 58 32.42 5.55 -17.20
C PRO A 58 31.15 5.57 -18.07
N ASP A 59 30.35 4.50 -18.04
CA ASP A 59 29.28 4.22 -18.99
C ASP A 59 28.01 3.70 -18.29
N GLU A 60 26.84 4.17 -18.74
CA GLU A 60 25.54 3.83 -18.13
C GLU A 60 25.18 2.36 -18.29
N ASP A 61 25.59 1.72 -19.38
CA ASP A 61 25.38 0.28 -19.59
C ASP A 61 26.22 -0.56 -18.63
N CYS A 62 27.41 -0.08 -18.27
CA CYS A 62 28.23 -0.73 -17.24
C CYS A 62 27.59 -0.62 -15.85
N VAL A 63 27.01 0.54 -15.53
CA VAL A 63 26.27 0.78 -14.27
C VAL A 63 25.05 -0.14 -14.19
N ARG A 64 24.27 -0.23 -15.28
CA ARG A 64 23.09 -1.11 -15.36
C ARG A 64 23.47 -2.58 -15.17
N ASN A 65 24.48 -3.04 -15.89
CA ASN A 65 24.93 -4.43 -15.81
C ASN A 65 25.47 -4.79 -14.41
N ALA A 66 26.20 -3.89 -13.77
CA ALA A 66 26.68 -4.10 -12.40
C ALA A 66 25.50 -4.21 -11.42
N LEU A 67 24.51 -3.31 -11.50
CA LEU A 67 23.31 -3.35 -10.66
C LEU A 67 22.50 -4.63 -10.85
N SER A 68 22.32 -5.08 -12.10
CA SER A 68 21.63 -6.35 -12.39
C SER A 68 22.33 -7.55 -11.76
N GLN A 69 23.67 -7.64 -11.89
CA GLN A 69 24.45 -8.73 -11.28
C GLN A 69 24.36 -8.72 -9.75
N PHE A 70 24.31 -7.55 -9.12
CA PHE A 70 24.13 -7.45 -7.67
C PHE A 70 22.74 -7.94 -7.23
N ILE A 71 21.68 -7.51 -7.92
CA ILE A 71 20.31 -7.97 -7.62
C ILE A 71 20.23 -9.49 -7.78
N GLU A 72 20.79 -10.05 -8.84
CA GLU A 72 20.84 -11.50 -9.03
C GLU A 72 21.62 -12.23 -7.93
N SER A 73 22.74 -11.66 -7.48
CA SER A 73 23.54 -12.23 -6.38
C SER A 73 22.78 -12.21 -5.06
N ASP A 74 22.13 -11.10 -4.71
CA ASP A 74 21.34 -10.96 -3.49
C ASP A 74 20.13 -11.92 -3.51
N LEU A 75 19.45 -12.06 -4.66
CA LEU A 75 18.35 -13.01 -4.82
C LEU A 75 18.80 -14.48 -4.69
N LYS A 76 20.02 -14.80 -5.17
CA LYS A 76 20.64 -16.12 -5.00
C LYS A 76 21.02 -16.39 -3.54
N GLU A 77 21.60 -15.42 -2.84
CA GLU A 77 21.93 -15.53 -1.41
C GLU A 77 20.69 -15.71 -0.54
N LEU A 78 19.58 -15.09 -0.92
CA LEU A 78 18.29 -15.23 -0.25
C LEU A 78 17.50 -16.50 -0.63
N GLN A 79 18.07 -17.38 -1.46
CA GLN A 79 17.40 -18.58 -2.01
C GLN A 79 16.06 -18.28 -2.75
N LEU A 80 15.86 -17.03 -3.17
CA LEU A 80 14.66 -16.56 -3.89
C LEU A 80 14.73 -16.83 -5.40
N SER A 81 15.90 -17.22 -5.91
CA SER A 81 16.11 -17.53 -7.33
C SER A 81 15.38 -18.78 -7.84
N ARG A 82 14.66 -19.51 -6.96
CA ARG A 82 13.84 -20.68 -7.33
C ARG A 82 12.34 -20.38 -7.39
N THR A 83 11.93 -19.15 -7.10
CA THR A 83 10.52 -18.69 -7.07
C THR A 83 10.20 -17.58 -8.07
N LEU A 84 11.17 -17.18 -8.90
CA LEU A 84 10.91 -16.29 -10.03
C LEU A 84 10.86 -17.17 -11.29
N PRO A 85 9.67 -17.35 -11.91
CA PRO A 85 9.60 -17.87 -13.27
C PRO A 85 10.40 -16.95 -14.18
N ASP A 86 11.34 -17.55 -14.90
CA ASP A 86 12.11 -16.93 -15.96
C ASP A 86 11.12 -16.37 -17.00
N ILE A 87 11.18 -15.06 -17.23
CA ILE A 87 10.71 -14.36 -18.44
C ILE A 87 9.25 -14.67 -18.82
N CYS A 88 8.33 -13.85 -18.33
CA CYS A 88 7.03 -13.66 -18.99
C CYS A 88 7.26 -12.99 -20.35
N ASP A 89 7.37 -13.79 -21.41
CA ASP A 89 7.11 -13.31 -22.77
C ASP A 89 5.61 -13.03 -22.89
N GLU A 90 5.23 -11.78 -22.57
CA GLU A 90 3.86 -11.27 -22.60
C GLU A 90 3.15 -11.41 -23.97
N ALA A 91 3.90 -11.78 -25.02
CA ALA A 91 3.39 -11.92 -26.38
C ALA A 91 2.72 -13.28 -26.66
N GLU A 92 2.99 -14.35 -25.90
CA GLU A 92 2.42 -15.67 -26.19
C GLU A 92 1.13 -15.97 -25.39
N MET A 93 0.92 -15.30 -24.26
CA MET A 93 -0.25 -15.53 -23.39
C MET A 93 -1.56 -14.93 -23.94
N MET A 94 -1.50 -14.02 -24.92
CA MET A 94 -2.69 -13.38 -25.49
C MET A 94 -3.35 -14.20 -26.62
N ASN A 95 -2.71 -15.29 -27.09
CA ASN A 95 -3.20 -16.06 -28.26
C ASN A 95 -3.83 -17.42 -27.93
N SER A 96 -3.86 -17.87 -26.67
CA SER A 96 -4.61 -19.06 -26.27
C SER A 96 -5.94 -18.64 -25.63
N VAL A 97 -6.89 -18.24 -26.46
CA VAL A 97 -8.31 -18.27 -26.11
C VAL A 97 -8.74 -19.73 -26.12
N ASP A 98 -8.25 -20.52 -25.16
CA ASP A 98 -8.81 -21.80 -24.82
C ASP A 98 -9.32 -21.74 -23.38
N ASN A 99 -10.61 -21.97 -23.29
CA ASN A 99 -11.46 -21.87 -22.12
C ASN A 99 -11.20 -23.07 -21.20
N GLU A 100 -9.98 -23.19 -20.68
CA GLU A 100 -9.64 -24.24 -19.75
C GLU A 100 -9.90 -23.72 -18.33
N PRO A 101 -10.75 -24.40 -17.54
CA PRO A 101 -11.12 -23.89 -16.24
C PRO A 101 -9.85 -23.85 -15.39
N LEU A 102 -9.62 -22.69 -14.75
CA LEU A 102 -8.51 -22.39 -13.84
C LEU A 102 -8.28 -23.45 -12.74
N SER A 103 -9.23 -24.37 -12.57
CA SER A 103 -9.21 -25.52 -11.68
C SER A 103 -8.27 -26.67 -12.08
N GLN A 104 -7.67 -26.67 -13.26
CA GLN A 104 -6.78 -27.75 -13.73
C GLN A 104 -5.28 -27.43 -13.67
N LEU A 105 -4.91 -26.21 -13.28
CA LEU A 105 -3.53 -25.94 -12.87
C LEU A 105 -3.28 -26.74 -11.59
N ALA A 106 -2.23 -27.57 -11.60
CA ALA A 106 -1.81 -28.39 -10.46
C ALA A 106 -1.29 -27.49 -9.33
N ALA A 107 -2.20 -26.73 -8.72
CA ALA A 107 -1.95 -25.89 -7.57
C ALA A 107 -1.51 -26.80 -6.44
N SER A 108 -0.37 -26.49 -5.81
CA SER A 108 0.05 -27.24 -4.63
C SER A 108 -1.02 -27.12 -3.54
N ASP A 109 -1.08 -28.08 -2.60
CA ASP A 109 -2.06 -28.02 -1.50
C ASP A 109 -2.03 -26.67 -0.73
N ARG A 110 -0.89 -25.98 -0.73
CA ARG A 110 -0.78 -24.62 -0.16
C ARG A 110 -1.51 -23.58 -0.98
N GLU A 111 -1.39 -23.61 -2.30
CA GLU A 111 -2.07 -22.66 -3.19
C GLU A 111 -3.57 -22.87 -3.15
N ARG A 112 -4.02 -24.13 -3.12
CA ARG A 112 -5.43 -24.45 -2.92
C ARG A 112 -5.94 -23.96 -1.57
N TRP A 113 -5.19 -24.16 -0.48
CA TRP A 113 -5.55 -23.64 0.84
C TRP A 113 -5.59 -22.11 0.88
N ILE A 114 -4.64 -21.43 0.21
CA ILE A 114 -4.65 -19.97 0.08
C ILE A 114 -5.92 -19.53 -0.63
N LEU A 115 -6.23 -20.10 -1.80
CA LEU A 115 -7.43 -19.74 -2.58
C LEU A 115 -8.72 -19.97 -1.79
N GLU A 116 -8.84 -21.12 -1.12
CA GLU A 116 -9.98 -21.45 -0.26
C GLU A 116 -10.13 -20.46 0.91
N GLU A 117 -9.03 -20.05 1.52
CA GLU A 117 -9.03 -19.07 2.61
C GLU A 117 -9.41 -17.67 2.11
N TYR A 118 -8.94 -17.28 0.92
CA TYR A 118 -9.34 -16.03 0.25
C TYR A 118 -10.82 -16.03 -0.09
N GLU A 119 -11.35 -17.11 -0.70
CA GLU A 119 -12.78 -17.25 -0.97
C GLU A 119 -13.61 -17.24 0.31
N ARG A 120 -13.13 -17.89 1.38
CA ARG A 120 -13.77 -17.86 2.69
C ARG A 120 -13.79 -16.45 3.27
N LEU A 121 -12.70 -15.69 3.15
CA LEU A 121 -12.62 -14.30 3.58
C LEU A 121 -13.61 -13.42 2.81
N ILE A 122 -13.64 -13.55 1.47
CA ILE A 122 -14.54 -12.82 0.57
C ILE A 122 -16.00 -13.17 0.85
N GLY A 123 -16.33 -14.46 1.02
CA GLY A 123 -17.68 -14.93 1.31
C GLY A 123 -18.13 -14.67 2.76
N SER A 124 -17.20 -14.53 3.70
CA SER A 124 -17.49 -14.19 5.11
C SER A 124 -17.64 -12.69 5.34
N THR A 125 -17.18 -11.86 4.41
CA THR A 125 -17.55 -10.45 4.39
C THR A 125 -18.97 -10.34 3.84
N ASP A 126 -19.96 -10.34 4.75
CA ASP A 126 -21.35 -9.91 4.50
C ASP A 126 -21.43 -8.58 3.72
N ALA A 127 -20.33 -7.81 3.70
CA ALA A 127 -20.16 -6.62 2.89
C ALA A 127 -20.39 -6.84 1.39
N GLN A 128 -20.11 -8.00 0.79
CA GLN A 128 -20.36 -8.16 -0.66
C GLN A 128 -21.85 -8.21 -1.02
N VAL A 129 -22.70 -8.75 -0.13
CA VAL A 129 -24.15 -8.86 -0.38
C VAL A 129 -24.83 -7.50 -0.17
N GLU A 130 -24.35 -6.68 0.77
CA GLU A 130 -24.84 -5.30 0.96
C GLU A 130 -24.30 -4.32 -0.10
N MET A 131 -23.13 -4.57 -0.69
CA MET A 131 -22.59 -3.74 -1.78
C MET A 131 -23.31 -3.93 -3.13
N CYS A 132 -24.11 -4.98 -3.31
CA CYS A 132 -24.87 -5.17 -4.55
C CYS A 132 -26.03 -4.17 -4.74
N GLU A 133 -26.49 -3.51 -3.68
CA GLU A 133 -27.55 -2.46 -3.75
C GLU A 133 -27.00 -1.06 -3.46
N ALA A 134 -25.70 -0.95 -3.18
CA ALA A 134 -25.06 0.29 -2.75
C ALA A 134 -24.43 1.03 -3.94
N VAL A 135 -24.91 2.25 -4.21
CA VAL A 135 -24.36 3.07 -5.28
C VAL A 135 -23.04 3.69 -4.82
N VAL A 136 -21.96 3.38 -5.53
CA VAL A 136 -20.62 3.90 -5.24
C VAL A 136 -20.52 5.39 -5.62
N CYS A 137 -19.89 6.17 -4.75
CA CYS A 137 -19.68 7.60 -4.96
C CYS A 137 -18.74 7.85 -6.15
N PRO A 138 -19.18 8.60 -7.18
CA PRO A 138 -18.38 8.84 -8.38
C PRO A 138 -17.19 9.80 -8.13
N MET A 139 -17.21 10.56 -7.03
CA MET A 139 -16.11 11.48 -6.69
C MET A 139 -14.91 10.79 -6.04
N CYS A 140 -15.16 9.86 -5.11
CA CYS A 140 -14.09 9.23 -4.33
C CYS A 140 -13.87 7.76 -4.67
N ALA A 141 -14.78 7.14 -5.42
CA ALA A 141 -14.76 5.72 -5.80
C ALA A 141 -14.62 4.73 -4.63
N MET A 142 -14.84 5.19 -3.40
CA MET A 142 -14.66 4.41 -2.17
C MET A 142 -15.91 4.42 -1.28
N GLY A 143 -16.61 5.55 -1.20
CA GLY A 143 -17.77 5.70 -0.33
C GLY A 143 -19.06 5.30 -1.03
N VAL A 144 -20.11 5.10 -0.24
CA VAL A 144 -21.45 4.79 -0.73
C VAL A 144 -22.33 6.03 -0.66
N LEU A 145 -23.19 6.22 -1.66
CA LEU A 145 -24.20 7.28 -1.67
C LEU A 145 -25.42 6.88 -0.85
N SER A 146 -25.98 7.85 -0.13
CA SER A 146 -27.19 7.66 0.67
C SER A 146 -28.15 8.83 0.48
N ASP A 147 -29.44 8.49 0.33
CA ASP A 147 -30.54 9.44 0.24
C ASP A 147 -30.94 9.93 1.64
N ASN A 148 -31.05 11.25 1.80
CA ASN A 148 -31.71 11.85 2.95
C ASN A 148 -32.99 12.58 2.50
N PRO A 149 -34.15 11.90 2.49
CA PRO A 149 -35.40 12.48 1.99
C PRO A 149 -35.96 13.59 2.88
N VAL A 150 -35.54 13.70 4.14
CA VAL A 150 -35.99 14.76 5.05
C VAL A 150 -35.32 16.09 4.69
N VAL A 151 -34.03 16.05 4.38
CA VAL A 151 -33.22 17.22 3.98
C VAL A 151 -33.30 17.45 2.46
N GLY A 152 -33.66 16.43 1.68
CA GLY A 152 -33.73 16.49 0.22
C GLY A 152 -32.36 16.48 -0.45
N VAL A 153 -31.41 15.71 0.10
CA VAL A 153 -30.03 15.64 -0.43
C VAL A 153 -29.51 14.21 -0.52
N VAL A 154 -28.59 13.99 -1.45
CA VAL A 154 -27.75 12.79 -1.57
C VAL A 154 -26.38 13.11 -1.01
N THR A 155 -25.84 12.24 -0.15
CA THR A 155 -24.52 12.43 0.46
C THR A 155 -23.65 11.18 0.38
N CYS A 156 -22.34 11.37 0.36
CA CYS A 156 -21.37 10.27 0.44
C CYS A 156 -20.92 10.02 1.88
N SER A 157 -20.76 8.74 2.27
CA SER A 157 -20.28 8.35 3.59
C SER A 157 -18.82 8.70 3.89
N LEU A 158 -17.98 8.89 2.85
CA LEU A 158 -16.52 9.06 3.01
C LEU A 158 -15.97 10.39 2.51
N CYS A 159 -16.69 11.11 1.65
CA CYS A 159 -16.23 12.40 1.11
C CYS A 159 -17.30 13.48 1.23
N SER A 160 -16.95 14.72 0.93
CA SER A 160 -17.83 15.88 1.08
C SER A 160 -18.82 16.08 -0.08
N LEU A 161 -19.17 15.03 -0.82
CA LEU A 161 -20.16 15.10 -1.88
C LEU A 161 -21.55 15.35 -1.26
N VAL A 162 -22.21 16.41 -1.70
CA VAL A 162 -23.61 16.73 -1.40
C VAL A 162 -24.30 17.18 -2.68
N LEU A 163 -25.34 16.46 -3.08
CA LEU A 163 -26.17 16.77 -4.24
C LEU A 163 -27.62 16.98 -3.81
N PRO A 164 -28.40 17.82 -4.50
CA PRO A 164 -29.84 17.87 -4.32
C PRO A 164 -30.45 16.51 -4.71
N LEU A 165 -31.41 16.05 -3.92
CA LEU A 165 -32.17 14.83 -4.23
C LEU A 165 -33.18 15.14 -5.34
N THR A 166 -32.72 15.15 -6.59
CA THR A 166 -33.55 15.32 -7.79
C THR A 166 -34.14 14.00 -8.27
N VAL A 167 -33.42 12.90 -8.04
CA VAL A 167 -33.79 11.51 -8.35
C VAL A 167 -33.32 10.58 -7.22
N PRO A 168 -33.96 9.41 -7.02
CA PRO A 168 -33.47 8.40 -6.08
C PRO A 168 -32.03 7.97 -6.40
N VAL A 169 -31.22 7.61 -5.39
CA VAL A 169 -29.82 7.21 -5.58
C VAL A 169 -29.64 6.08 -6.60
N VAL A 170 -30.57 5.13 -6.66
CA VAL A 170 -30.55 4.02 -7.65
C VAL A 170 -30.73 4.54 -9.08
N GLU A 171 -31.55 5.57 -9.29
CA GLU A 171 -31.68 6.20 -10.62
C GLU A 171 -30.46 7.06 -10.96
N LEU A 172 -29.86 7.71 -9.95
CA LEU A 172 -28.62 8.46 -10.10
C LEU A 172 -27.47 7.57 -10.59
N GLU A 173 -27.36 6.33 -10.11
CA GLU A 173 -26.40 5.35 -10.62
C GLU A 173 -26.55 5.15 -12.12
N GLY A 174 -27.79 4.95 -12.59
CA GLY A 174 -28.08 4.81 -14.02
C GLY A 174 -27.70 6.05 -14.84
N LEU A 175 -27.85 7.26 -14.29
CA LEU A 175 -27.42 8.50 -14.94
C LEU A 175 -25.89 8.60 -15.01
N ILE A 176 -25.19 8.25 -13.93
CA ILE A 176 -23.72 8.20 -13.88
C ILE A 176 -23.20 7.22 -14.93
N MET A 177 -23.72 5.99 -14.94
CA MET A 177 -23.30 4.96 -15.90
C MET A 177 -23.56 5.39 -17.35
N LYS A 178 -24.73 5.96 -17.64
CA LYS A 178 -25.04 6.48 -18.99
C LYS A 178 -24.08 7.59 -19.43
N ALA A 179 -23.69 8.48 -18.51
CA ALA A 179 -22.74 9.55 -18.83
C ALA A 179 -21.34 8.98 -19.11
N VAL A 180 -20.88 8.01 -18.31
CA VAL A 180 -19.60 7.32 -18.51
C VAL A 180 -19.60 6.53 -19.82
N ASP A 181 -20.65 5.74 -20.09
CA ASP A 181 -20.78 4.96 -21.33
C ASP A 181 -20.88 5.86 -22.56
N GLY A 182 -21.58 6.99 -22.44
CA GLY A 182 -21.69 7.98 -23.50
C GLY A 182 -20.33 8.55 -23.90
N HIS A 183 -19.52 8.91 -22.89
CA HIS A 183 -18.13 9.32 -23.08
C HIS A 183 -17.26 8.19 -23.63
N GLY A 184 -17.37 6.98 -23.06
CA GLY A 184 -16.57 5.79 -23.38
C GLY A 184 -16.63 5.36 -24.86
N ARG A 185 -17.72 5.69 -25.56
CA ARG A 185 -17.88 5.44 -27.00
C ARG A 185 -16.94 6.25 -27.89
N LEU A 186 -16.48 7.40 -27.41
CA LEU A 186 -15.64 8.35 -28.15
C LEU A 186 -14.23 8.47 -27.57
N CYS A 187 -14.04 8.15 -26.29
CA CYS A 187 -12.78 8.27 -25.59
C CYS A 187 -12.62 7.12 -24.60
N GLY A 188 -11.52 6.37 -24.70
CA GLY A 188 -11.21 5.24 -23.80
C GLY A 188 -10.63 5.63 -22.44
N GLU A 189 -10.46 6.92 -22.18
CA GLU A 189 -9.91 7.43 -20.93
C GLU A 189 -10.97 7.47 -19.84
N GLN A 190 -10.55 7.32 -18.58
CA GLN A 190 -11.47 7.39 -17.45
C GLN A 190 -11.85 8.85 -17.16
N PRO A 191 -13.14 9.21 -17.20
CA PRO A 191 -13.56 10.55 -16.85
C PRO A 191 -13.52 10.76 -15.33
N THR A 192 -13.46 12.01 -14.93
CA THR A 192 -13.47 12.46 -13.52
C THR A 192 -14.78 13.17 -13.21
N PHE A 193 -15.17 13.15 -11.93
CA PHE A 193 -16.38 13.82 -11.47
C PHE A 193 -16.05 15.01 -10.57
N THR A 194 -16.84 16.06 -10.70
CA THR A 194 -16.77 17.22 -9.81
C THR A 194 -18.16 17.77 -9.54
N VAL A 195 -18.28 18.54 -8.47
CA VAL A 195 -19.54 19.21 -8.10
C VAL A 195 -19.40 20.68 -8.43
N CYS A 196 -20.33 21.20 -9.24
CA CYS A 196 -20.41 22.62 -9.53
C CYS A 196 -21.51 23.25 -8.67
N PRO A 197 -21.20 24.25 -7.83
CA PRO A 197 -22.23 25.02 -7.15
C PRO A 197 -22.91 25.97 -8.14
N GLU A 198 -24.22 25.83 -8.33
CA GLU A 198 -25.06 26.74 -9.12
C GLU A 198 -26.03 27.45 -8.18
N ASP A 199 -25.80 28.72 -7.85
CA ASP A 199 -26.65 29.65 -7.07
C ASP A 199 -27.33 29.09 -5.79
N THR A 200 -28.26 28.14 -5.92
CA THR A 200 -29.02 27.48 -4.85
C THR A 200 -28.88 25.94 -4.80
N THR A 201 -28.28 25.30 -5.80
CA THR A 201 -28.17 23.84 -5.95
C THR A 201 -26.79 23.43 -6.43
N SER A 202 -26.33 22.22 -6.09
CA SER A 202 -25.10 21.64 -6.63
C SER A 202 -25.41 20.70 -7.79
N SER A 203 -24.70 20.81 -8.91
CA SER A 203 -24.78 19.89 -10.05
C SER A 203 -23.56 18.96 -10.10
N LEU A 204 -23.77 17.72 -10.53
CA LEU A 204 -22.68 16.76 -10.72
C LEU A 204 -22.21 16.83 -12.17
N LEU A 205 -20.93 17.14 -12.38
CA LEU A 205 -20.30 17.22 -13.69
C LEU A 205 -19.36 16.04 -13.91
N LEU A 206 -19.43 15.45 -15.09
CA LEU A 206 -18.45 14.55 -15.66
C LEU A 206 -17.50 15.36 -16.55
N MET A 207 -16.20 15.19 -16.36
CA MET A 207 -15.15 15.89 -17.11
C MET A 207 -14.03 14.92 -17.51
N CYS A 208 -13.58 15.01 -18.76
CA CYS A 208 -12.40 14.28 -19.24
C CYS A 208 -11.26 15.25 -19.58
N CYS A 209 -10.10 15.06 -18.95
CA CYS A 209 -8.93 15.90 -19.18
C CYS A 209 -8.24 15.66 -20.53
N VAL A 210 -8.53 14.52 -21.19
CA VAL A 210 -7.87 14.13 -22.44
C VAL A 210 -8.65 14.63 -23.66
N CYS A 211 -9.96 14.35 -23.73
CA CYS A 211 -10.79 14.78 -24.86
C CYS A 211 -11.51 16.12 -24.63
N GLY A 212 -11.46 16.67 -23.41
CA GLY A 212 -12.13 17.91 -23.04
C GLY A 212 -13.66 17.80 -22.94
N HIS A 213 -14.22 16.58 -22.97
CA HIS A 213 -15.66 16.36 -22.81
C HIS A 213 -16.11 16.80 -21.41
N VAL A 214 -17.20 17.58 -21.37
CA VAL A 214 -17.85 18.01 -20.13
C VAL A 214 -19.34 17.78 -20.28
N GLN A 215 -19.95 17.15 -19.28
CA GLN A 215 -21.37 16.85 -19.26
C GLN A 215 -21.92 16.96 -17.84
N GLN A 216 -23.08 17.61 -17.69
CA GLN A 216 -23.85 17.57 -16.46
C GLN A 216 -24.62 16.25 -16.36
N VAL A 217 -24.53 15.60 -15.21
CA VAL A 217 -25.17 14.33 -14.89
C VAL A 217 -26.51 14.56 -14.17
N VAL A 218 -26.52 15.50 -13.22
CA VAL A 218 -27.69 16.00 -12.47
C VAL A 218 -27.49 17.46 -12.12
#